data_AF-A0A7X5I8Z5-F1
#
_entry.id   AF-A0A7X5I8Z5-F1
#
_cell.length_a   1.000
_cell.length_b   1.000
_cell.length_c   1.000
_cell.angle_alpha   90.00
_cell.angle_beta   90.00
_cell.angle_gamma   90.00
#
_symmetry.space_group_name_H-M   'P 1'
#
loop_
_entity.id
_entity.type
_entity.pdbx_description
1 polymer ?
#
loop_
_entity_poly.entity_id
_entity_poly.type
_entity_poly.pdbx_seq_one_letter_code
_entity_poly.pdbx_strand_id
1 'polypeptide(L)'
;MFIKLCLAVGYRLRSMNFGCALYTAAQMLYISMLLAFIVCWLRRRGVSALLCGFTTAFYALCPVFPIHAVSMWKDGIFSVTLAAFSLLLHEAVFCGNERLNSPRFLAAYSVSGLILCFSRNNGLYVLFFAAVCTGLFMLLNKRDRRKKKAFFLCSFGIMLITCLITGPLYKRLGVESSFEESVGIPLNQMARVAAYEGNCNASEEEFLNRLMPLEKYAEAYRPCCVDNVKWHSDFDTAYVREHKEEFLKNWLTIGLKNPVEYIKGWSLMTFGYWAANCWEFNFQENNLAPVHDAEAYGIRQWDVFSFLSGHSLRGLLPLKGAAAAPALVMWLMLFACAALICERRTAECAVFLPCIGAWLTLLIASPYAYWLRYLLCTAYMTPIVVFILIYKGHEPEPGARR
;
A
#
# COMPACT_ATOMS: atom_id res chain seq x y z
N MET A 1 6.24 -7.44 -13.20
CA MET A 1 6.12 -8.49 -14.25
C MET A 1 4.82 -8.39 -15.04
N PHE A 2 3.66 -8.18 -14.41
CA PHE A 2 2.36 -8.08 -15.11
C PHE A 2 2.31 -7.00 -16.20
N ILE A 3 2.74 -5.76 -15.91
CA ILE A 3 2.86 -4.69 -16.91
C ILE A 3 3.71 -5.15 -18.12
N LYS A 4 4.91 -5.68 -17.86
CA LYS A 4 5.83 -6.16 -18.90
C LYS A 4 5.20 -7.25 -19.79
N LEU A 5 4.38 -8.13 -19.23
CA LEU A 5 3.67 -9.16 -19.99
C LEU A 5 2.67 -8.54 -20.98
N CYS A 6 1.84 -7.60 -20.53
CA CYS A 6 0.88 -6.90 -21.39
C CYS A 6 1.60 -6.09 -22.50
N LEU A 7 2.68 -5.40 -22.14
CA LEU A 7 3.48 -4.65 -23.11
C LEU A 7 4.17 -5.56 -24.12
N ALA A 8 4.63 -6.75 -23.72
CA ALA A 8 5.23 -7.73 -24.63
C ALA A 8 4.23 -8.24 -25.68
N VAL A 9 2.95 -8.41 -25.30
CA VAL A 9 1.88 -8.73 -26.26
C VAL A 9 1.68 -7.58 -27.24
N GLY A 10 1.62 -6.34 -26.75
CA GLY A 10 1.53 -5.14 -27.60
C GLY A 10 2.71 -5.03 -28.58
N TYR A 11 3.93 -5.31 -28.11
CA TYR A 11 5.12 -5.32 -28.93
C TYR A 11 5.06 -6.35 -30.06
N ARG A 12 4.59 -7.58 -29.78
CA ARG A 12 4.39 -8.62 -30.81
C ARG A 12 3.37 -8.21 -31.87
N LEU A 13 2.37 -7.42 -31.49
CA LEU A 13 1.34 -6.88 -32.37
C LEU A 13 1.73 -5.52 -32.98
N ARG A 14 2.97 -5.06 -32.79
CA ARG A 14 3.48 -3.76 -33.25
C ARG A 14 2.64 -2.56 -32.79
N SER A 15 1.99 -2.67 -31.63
CA SER A 15 1.16 -1.61 -31.05
C SER A 15 1.37 -1.54 -29.54
N MET A 16 2.16 -0.55 -29.10
CA MET A 16 2.33 -0.27 -27.68
C MET A 16 1.02 0.16 -27.04
N ASN A 17 0.21 0.94 -27.77
CA ASN A 17 -1.12 1.36 -27.35
C ASN A 17 -2.02 0.16 -27.01
N PHE A 18 -1.98 -0.92 -27.81
CA PHE A 18 -2.72 -2.14 -27.50
C PHE A 18 -2.24 -2.81 -26.21
N GLY A 19 -0.92 -2.85 -25.97
CA GLY A 19 -0.35 -3.37 -24.72
C GLY A 19 -0.82 -2.59 -23.48
N CYS A 20 -0.81 -1.26 -23.57
CA CYS A 20 -1.34 -0.37 -22.54
C CYS A 20 -2.86 -0.56 -22.33
N ALA A 21 -3.63 -0.68 -23.42
CA ALA A 21 -5.07 -0.92 -23.35
C ALA A 21 -5.40 -2.27 -22.70
N LEU A 22 -4.66 -3.33 -23.05
CA LEU A 22 -4.83 -4.66 -22.46
C LEU A 22 -4.57 -4.65 -20.95
N TYR A 23 -3.46 -4.01 -20.53
CA TYR A 23 -3.16 -3.84 -19.10
C TYR A 23 -4.29 -3.08 -18.39
N THR A 24 -4.69 -1.95 -18.97
CA THR A 24 -5.69 -1.06 -18.38
C THR A 24 -7.04 -1.76 -18.24
N ALA A 25 -7.50 -2.46 -19.28
CA ALA A 25 -8.74 -3.23 -19.23
C ALA A 25 -8.71 -4.33 -18.16
N ALA A 26 -7.60 -5.07 -18.07
CA ALA A 26 -7.44 -6.11 -17.06
C ALA A 26 -7.41 -5.53 -15.63
N GLN A 27 -6.71 -4.40 -15.42
CA GLN A 27 -6.68 -3.70 -14.14
C GLN A 27 -8.07 -3.17 -13.76
N MET A 28 -8.78 -2.51 -14.69
CA MET A 28 -10.14 -2.01 -14.47
C MET A 28 -11.10 -3.13 -14.06
N LEU A 29 -11.06 -4.27 -14.75
CA LEU A 29 -11.89 -5.43 -14.42
C LEU A 29 -11.55 -5.98 -13.03
N TYR A 30 -10.26 -6.11 -12.72
CA TYR A 30 -9.80 -6.59 -11.43
C TYR A 30 -10.24 -5.70 -10.27
N ILE A 31 -10.02 -4.39 -10.37
CA ILE A 31 -10.41 -3.43 -9.35
C ILE A 31 -11.94 -3.43 -9.21
N SER A 32 -12.69 -3.36 -10.31
CA SER A 32 -14.16 -3.35 -10.26
C SER A 32 -14.74 -4.61 -9.61
N MET A 33 -14.16 -5.79 -9.90
CA MET A 33 -14.55 -7.06 -9.28
C MET A 33 -14.34 -7.05 -7.76
N LEU A 34 -13.21 -6.51 -7.28
CA LEU A 34 -12.93 -6.44 -5.85
C LEU A 34 -13.75 -5.36 -5.13
N LEU A 35 -14.05 -4.24 -5.80
CA LEU A 35 -15.00 -3.25 -5.28
C LEU A 35 -16.41 -3.84 -5.15
N ALA A 36 -16.86 -4.58 -6.16
CA ALA A 36 -18.12 -5.33 -6.08
C ALA A 36 -18.10 -6.36 -4.95
N PHE A 37 -16.98 -7.07 -4.74
CA PHE A 37 -16.81 -7.98 -3.61
C PHE A 37 -16.95 -7.26 -2.25
N ILE A 38 -16.37 -6.07 -2.09
CA ILE A 38 -16.51 -5.25 -0.87
C ILE A 38 -17.99 -4.86 -0.64
N VAL A 39 -18.69 -4.40 -1.67
CA VAL A 39 -20.12 -4.05 -1.57
C VAL A 39 -20.98 -5.27 -1.24
N CYS A 40 -20.74 -6.41 -1.90
CA CYS A 40 -21.43 -7.67 -1.62
C CYS A 40 -21.13 -8.19 -0.20
N TRP A 41 -19.92 -7.97 0.31
CA TRP A 41 -19.57 -8.28 1.69
C TRP A 41 -20.37 -7.43 2.68
N LEU A 42 -20.47 -6.12 2.46
CA LEU A 42 -21.33 -5.23 3.25
C LEU A 42 -22.80 -5.69 3.22
N ARG A 43 -23.32 -6.02 2.04
CA ARG A 43 -24.71 -6.49 1.88
C ARG A 43 -24.98 -7.77 2.67
N ARG A 44 -24.05 -8.73 2.64
CA ARG A 44 -24.13 -9.98 3.41
C ARG A 44 -24.06 -9.76 4.93
N ARG A 45 -23.46 -8.65 5.37
CA ARG A 45 -23.37 -8.24 6.78
C ARG A 45 -24.56 -7.39 7.25
N GLY A 46 -25.62 -7.29 6.45
CA GLY A 46 -26.87 -6.63 6.82
C GLY A 46 -26.99 -5.17 6.40
N VAL A 47 -26.00 -4.61 5.69
CA VAL A 47 -26.11 -3.26 5.14
C VAL A 47 -27.29 -3.17 4.16
N SER A 48 -28.07 -2.09 4.25
CA SER A 48 -29.23 -1.88 3.38
C SER A 48 -28.81 -1.72 1.91
N ALA A 49 -29.67 -2.12 0.98
CA ALA A 49 -29.40 -1.98 -0.45
C ALA A 49 -29.14 -0.52 -0.84
N LEU A 50 -29.79 0.43 -0.16
CA LEU A 50 -29.58 1.86 -0.35
C LEU A 50 -28.14 2.28 0.00
N LEU A 51 -27.63 1.87 1.16
CA LEU A 51 -26.24 2.16 1.56
C LEU A 51 -25.21 1.45 0.68
N CYS A 52 -25.52 0.25 0.20
CA CYS A 52 -24.72 -0.43 -0.84
C CYS A 52 -24.73 0.34 -2.17
N GLY A 53 -25.87 0.94 -2.54
CA GLY A 53 -25.99 1.83 -3.69
C GLY A 53 -25.12 3.08 -3.54
N PHE A 54 -25.17 3.75 -2.39
CA PHE A 54 -24.29 4.88 -2.09
C PHE A 54 -22.81 4.50 -2.10
N THR A 55 -22.45 3.33 -1.57
CA THR A 55 -21.07 2.82 -1.60
C THR A 55 -20.59 2.57 -3.03
N THR A 56 -21.45 1.99 -3.87
CA THR A 56 -21.17 1.80 -5.30
C THR A 56 -21.00 3.14 -6.02
N ALA A 57 -21.88 4.10 -5.76
CA ALA A 57 -21.79 5.46 -6.33
C ALA A 57 -20.53 6.17 -5.86
N PHE A 58 -20.14 6.04 -4.60
CA PHE A 58 -18.88 6.58 -4.07
C PHE A 58 -17.67 6.02 -4.84
N TYR A 59 -17.62 4.71 -5.09
CA TYR A 59 -16.55 4.10 -5.88
C TYR A 59 -16.58 4.50 -7.37
N ALA A 60 -17.76 4.69 -7.95
CA ALA A 60 -17.90 5.02 -9.36
C ALA A 60 -17.65 6.51 -9.67
N LEU A 61 -18.04 7.41 -8.76
CA LEU A 61 -18.07 8.85 -9.00
C LEU A 61 -16.90 9.61 -8.36
N CYS A 62 -16.30 9.08 -7.28
CA CYS A 62 -15.14 9.72 -6.67
C CYS A 62 -13.90 9.49 -7.55
N PRO A 63 -13.25 10.55 -8.10
CA PRO A 63 -12.20 10.41 -9.11
C PRO A 63 -11.02 9.52 -8.70
N VAL A 64 -10.74 9.41 -7.40
CA VAL A 64 -9.63 8.61 -6.87
C VAL A 64 -9.65 7.16 -7.38
N PHE A 65 -10.81 6.53 -7.47
CA PHE A 65 -10.91 5.12 -7.85
C PHE A 65 -10.71 4.88 -9.36
N PRO A 66 -11.45 5.54 -10.28
CA PRO A 66 -11.23 5.36 -11.71
C PRO A 66 -9.84 5.79 -12.15
N ILE A 67 -9.26 6.84 -11.55
CA ILE A 67 -7.88 7.27 -11.83
C ILE A 67 -6.88 6.13 -11.56
N HIS A 68 -6.96 5.48 -10.40
CA HIS A 68 -6.06 4.37 -10.07
C HIS A 68 -6.42 3.07 -10.81
N ALA A 69 -7.63 2.95 -11.35
CA ALA A 69 -8.02 1.85 -12.22
C ALA A 69 -7.41 1.93 -13.62
N VAL A 70 -7.11 3.14 -14.12
CA VAL A 70 -6.46 3.34 -15.43
C VAL A 70 -4.96 3.61 -15.36
N SER A 71 -4.46 4.06 -14.21
CA SER A 71 -3.04 4.37 -14.03
C SER A 71 -2.19 3.09 -14.07
N MET A 72 -1.13 3.06 -14.87
CA MET A 72 -0.20 1.91 -14.98
C MET A 72 0.74 1.80 -13.78
N TRP A 73 0.19 1.86 -12.58
CA TRP A 73 0.89 1.73 -11.31
C TRP A 73 0.45 0.46 -10.58
N LYS A 74 1.38 -0.14 -9.85
CA LYS A 74 1.12 -1.32 -9.01
C LYS A 74 0.24 -1.01 -7.78
N ASP A 75 0.11 0.26 -7.42
CA ASP A 75 -0.61 0.75 -6.23
C ASP A 75 -2.11 0.48 -6.25
N GLY A 76 -2.75 0.61 -7.42
CA GLY A 76 -4.18 0.36 -7.58
C GLY A 76 -4.51 -1.09 -7.24
N ILE A 77 -3.80 -2.04 -7.87
CA ILE A 77 -3.91 -3.48 -7.61
C ILE A 77 -3.62 -3.78 -6.14
N PHE A 78 -2.44 -3.38 -5.63
CA PHE A 78 -2.06 -3.64 -4.25
C PHE A 78 -3.12 -3.18 -3.24
N SER A 79 -3.60 -1.95 -3.38
CA SER A 79 -4.48 -1.31 -2.41
C SER A 79 -5.88 -1.91 -2.38
N VAL A 80 -6.47 -2.24 -3.54
CA VAL A 80 -7.78 -2.89 -3.56
C VAL A 80 -7.68 -4.34 -3.11
N THR A 81 -6.59 -5.04 -3.44
CA THR A 81 -6.32 -6.39 -2.92
C THR A 81 -6.18 -6.35 -1.41
N LEU A 82 -5.54 -5.32 -0.85
CA LEU A 82 -5.36 -5.16 0.59
C LEU A 82 -6.70 -4.99 1.31
N ALA A 83 -7.59 -4.17 0.73
CA ALA A 83 -8.95 -3.99 1.25
C ALA A 83 -9.74 -5.30 1.19
N ALA A 84 -9.71 -6.03 0.06
CA ALA A 84 -10.37 -7.32 -0.05
C ALA A 84 -9.77 -8.38 0.90
N PHE A 85 -8.44 -8.42 1.04
CA PHE A 85 -7.72 -9.31 1.95
C PHE A 85 -8.08 -9.02 3.41
N SER A 86 -8.29 -7.75 3.77
CA SER A 86 -8.78 -7.34 5.08
C SER A 86 -10.14 -7.97 5.41
N LEU A 87 -11.05 -8.02 4.44
CA LEU A 87 -12.34 -8.69 4.60
C LEU A 87 -12.18 -10.21 4.70
N LEU A 88 -11.28 -10.82 3.93
CA LEU A 88 -10.99 -12.26 4.06
C LEU A 88 -10.41 -12.60 5.45
N LEU A 89 -9.55 -11.74 6.00
CA LEU A 89 -8.98 -11.91 7.33
C LEU A 89 -10.06 -11.79 8.41
N HIS A 90 -10.98 -10.85 8.27
CA HIS A 90 -12.17 -10.78 9.11
C HIS A 90 -13.00 -12.08 9.02
N GLU A 91 -13.33 -12.57 7.82
CA GLU A 91 -14.06 -13.83 7.66
C GLU A 91 -13.30 -15.03 8.27
N ALA A 92 -11.97 -15.04 8.19
CA ALA A 92 -11.13 -16.07 8.82
C ALA A 92 -11.35 -16.14 10.33
N VAL A 93 -11.53 -14.97 10.98
CA VAL A 93 -11.74 -14.86 12.43
C VAL A 93 -13.15 -15.29 12.84
N PHE A 94 -14.17 -14.98 12.04
CA PHE A 94 -15.57 -15.08 12.46
C PHE A 94 -16.38 -16.23 11.83
N CYS A 95 -16.00 -16.76 10.67
CA CYS A 95 -16.83 -17.75 9.96
C CYS A 95 -16.52 -19.22 10.35
N GLY A 96 -15.78 -19.44 11.44
CA GLY A 96 -15.50 -20.76 11.99
C GLY A 96 -14.69 -21.70 11.06
N ASN A 97 -14.52 -22.94 11.52
CA ASN A 97 -13.66 -23.92 10.86
C ASN A 97 -14.12 -24.34 9.46
N GLU A 98 -15.42 -24.36 9.17
CA GLU A 98 -15.92 -24.76 7.85
C GLU A 98 -15.40 -23.83 6.75
N ARG A 99 -15.36 -22.53 7.03
CA ARG A 99 -14.79 -21.54 6.11
C ARG A 99 -13.27 -21.69 6.00
N LEU A 100 -12.58 -21.87 7.13
CA LEU A 100 -11.12 -22.02 7.19
C LEU A 100 -10.61 -23.30 6.52
N ASN A 101 -11.45 -24.31 6.33
CA ASN A 101 -11.11 -25.52 5.60
C ASN A 101 -11.71 -25.55 4.19
N SER A 102 -12.44 -24.50 3.78
CA SER A 102 -12.98 -24.39 2.43
C SER A 102 -11.85 -24.13 1.42
N PRO A 103 -11.66 -25.00 0.41
CA PRO A 103 -10.63 -24.80 -0.61
C PRO A 103 -10.80 -23.47 -1.35
N ARG A 104 -12.04 -23.03 -1.57
CA ARG A 104 -12.34 -21.75 -2.23
C ARG A 104 -11.87 -20.56 -1.40
N PHE A 105 -12.13 -20.59 -0.09
CA PHE A 105 -11.68 -19.54 0.82
C PHE A 105 -10.15 -19.52 0.93
N LEU A 106 -9.52 -20.67 1.11
CA LEU A 106 -8.06 -20.78 1.21
C LEU A 106 -7.37 -20.37 -0.08
N ALA A 107 -7.95 -20.69 -1.25
CA ALA A 107 -7.46 -20.21 -2.54
C ALA A 107 -7.59 -18.69 -2.65
N ALA A 108 -8.75 -18.10 -2.31
CA ALA A 108 -8.93 -16.66 -2.33
C ALA A 108 -7.96 -15.93 -1.38
N TYR A 109 -7.77 -16.45 -0.17
CA TYR A 109 -6.81 -15.95 0.81
C TYR A 109 -5.37 -16.03 0.29
N SER A 110 -4.98 -17.19 -0.24
CA SER A 110 -3.61 -17.44 -0.70
C SER A 110 -3.27 -16.63 -1.95
N VAL A 111 -4.17 -16.58 -2.93
CA VAL A 111 -3.99 -15.77 -4.15
C VAL A 111 -3.92 -14.28 -3.79
N SER A 112 -4.82 -13.79 -2.93
CA SER A 112 -4.78 -12.39 -2.49
C SER A 112 -3.48 -12.06 -1.75
N GLY A 113 -3.02 -12.94 -0.85
CA GLY A 113 -1.75 -12.78 -0.14
C GLY A 113 -0.54 -12.76 -1.09
N LEU A 114 -0.51 -13.65 -2.09
CA LEU A 114 0.55 -13.66 -3.11
C LEU A 114 0.51 -12.37 -3.96
N ILE A 115 -0.68 -11.91 -4.36
CA ILE A 115 -0.83 -10.65 -5.09
C ILE A 115 -0.29 -9.48 -4.26
N LEU A 116 -0.58 -9.42 -2.95
CA LEU A 116 -0.04 -8.39 -2.06
C LEU A 116 1.50 -8.41 -2.05
N CYS A 117 2.08 -9.57 -1.79
CA CYS A 117 3.53 -9.76 -1.72
C CYS A 117 4.25 -9.43 -3.04
N PHE A 118 3.66 -9.77 -4.18
CA PHE A 118 4.29 -9.54 -5.50
C PHE A 118 3.95 -8.18 -6.13
N SER A 119 2.91 -7.49 -5.63
CA SER A 119 2.57 -6.15 -6.12
C SER A 119 3.47 -5.08 -5.52
N ARG A 120 3.82 -5.17 -4.23
CA ARG A 120 4.74 -4.23 -3.58
C ARG A 120 5.70 -4.93 -2.64
N ASN A 121 6.93 -4.41 -2.57
CA ASN A 121 7.99 -4.93 -1.71
C ASN A 121 7.60 -4.97 -0.23
N ASN A 122 6.77 -4.01 0.23
CA ASN A 122 6.30 -3.99 1.61
C ASN A 122 5.14 -4.98 1.87
N GLY A 123 4.53 -5.57 0.84
CA GLY A 123 3.39 -6.47 0.97
C GLY A 123 3.68 -7.71 1.83
N LEU A 124 4.91 -8.22 1.80
CA LEU A 124 5.32 -9.33 2.67
C LEU A 124 5.28 -8.94 4.16
N TYR A 125 5.77 -7.75 4.51
CA TYR A 125 5.73 -7.26 5.90
C TYR A 125 4.30 -7.00 6.37
N VAL A 126 3.45 -6.47 5.47
CA VAL A 126 2.02 -6.27 5.75
C VAL A 126 1.32 -7.61 6.01
N LEU A 127 1.55 -8.61 5.17
CA LEU A 127 0.99 -9.95 5.36
C LEU A 127 1.49 -10.58 6.66
N PHE A 128 2.78 -10.49 6.94
CA PHE A 128 3.38 -11.00 8.19
C PHE A 128 2.72 -10.38 9.41
N PHE A 129 2.65 -9.04 9.47
CA PHE A 129 2.02 -8.32 10.56
C PHE A 129 0.55 -8.74 10.75
N ALA A 130 -0.23 -8.71 9.67
CA ALA A 130 -1.65 -9.06 9.73
C ALA A 130 -1.88 -10.53 10.13
N ALA A 131 -1.08 -11.46 9.62
CA ALA A 131 -1.18 -12.87 9.94
C ALA A 131 -0.75 -13.19 11.38
N VAL A 132 0.30 -12.57 11.89
CA VAL A 132 0.75 -12.72 13.28
C VAL A 132 -0.29 -12.16 14.25
N CYS A 133 -0.73 -10.92 14.06
CA CYS A 133 -1.73 -10.29 14.94
C CYS A 133 -3.06 -11.06 14.93
N THR A 134 -3.52 -11.51 13.76
CA THR A 134 -4.73 -12.33 13.66
C THR A 134 -4.55 -13.71 14.26
N GLY A 135 -3.40 -14.35 14.01
CA GLY A 135 -3.05 -15.65 14.56
C GLY A 135 -2.98 -15.62 16.09
N LEU A 136 -2.38 -14.58 16.67
CA LEU A 136 -2.36 -14.36 18.13
C LEU A 136 -3.79 -14.20 18.67
N PHE A 137 -4.62 -13.36 18.04
CA PHE A 137 -6.03 -13.21 18.43
C PHE A 137 -6.75 -14.57 18.43
N MET A 138 -6.59 -15.33 17.35
CA MET A 138 -7.17 -16.65 17.22
C MET A 138 -6.69 -17.61 18.32
N LEU A 139 -5.39 -17.65 18.64
CA LEU A 139 -4.84 -18.55 19.66
C LEU A 139 -5.29 -18.19 21.09
N LEU A 140 -5.44 -16.90 21.39
CA LEU A 140 -5.87 -16.41 22.69
C LEU A 140 -7.37 -16.67 22.94
N ASN A 141 -8.18 -16.74 21.88
CA ASN A 141 -9.60 -17.08 22.00
C ASN A 141 -9.79 -18.58 22.31
N LYS A 142 -9.82 -18.91 23.61
CA LYS A 142 -9.94 -20.29 24.15
C LYS A 142 -11.22 -21.01 23.72
N ARG A 143 -12.23 -20.29 23.23
CA ARG A 143 -13.55 -20.84 22.88
C ARG A 143 -13.52 -21.70 21.61
N ASP A 144 -12.53 -21.50 20.73
CA ASP A 144 -12.42 -22.24 19.46
C ASP A 144 -11.00 -22.78 19.22
N ARG A 145 -10.63 -23.84 19.95
CA ARG A 145 -9.30 -24.46 19.92
C ARG A 145 -9.06 -25.40 18.73
N ARG A 146 -10.05 -25.70 17.89
CA ARG A 146 -9.87 -26.72 16.83
C ARG A 146 -9.47 -26.07 15.49
N LYS A 147 -8.42 -26.63 14.89
CA LYS A 147 -7.94 -26.61 13.48
C LYS A 147 -7.85 -25.28 12.70
N LYS A 148 -7.31 -24.23 13.33
CA LYS A 148 -6.68 -23.06 12.65
C LYS A 148 -5.43 -23.37 11.81
N LYS A 149 -5.05 -24.65 11.72
CA LYS A 149 -3.85 -25.14 11.03
C LYS A 149 -3.83 -24.71 9.56
N ALA A 150 -4.97 -24.74 8.87
CA ALA A 150 -5.05 -24.32 7.47
C ALA A 150 -4.67 -22.85 7.28
N PHE A 151 -5.15 -21.94 8.14
CA PHE A 151 -4.77 -20.52 8.11
C PHE A 151 -3.26 -20.32 8.30
N PHE A 152 -2.68 -20.96 9.31
CA PHE A 152 -1.24 -20.86 9.58
C PHE A 152 -0.40 -21.47 8.45
N LEU A 153 -0.79 -22.63 7.92
CA LEU A 153 -0.11 -23.27 6.79
C LEU A 153 -0.20 -22.43 5.53
N CYS A 154 -1.36 -21.85 5.21
CA CYS A 154 -1.49 -20.95 4.07
C CYS A 154 -0.65 -19.69 4.26
N SER A 155 -0.72 -19.05 5.43
CA SER A 155 0.07 -17.83 5.70
C SER A 155 1.58 -18.11 5.60
N PHE A 156 2.05 -19.19 6.22
CA PHE A 156 3.43 -19.63 6.13
C PHE A 156 3.81 -20.01 4.69
N GLY A 157 2.95 -20.73 3.98
CA GLY A 157 3.17 -21.13 2.59
C GLY A 157 3.30 -19.92 1.66
N ILE A 158 2.46 -18.90 1.80
CA ILE A 158 2.57 -17.64 1.03
C ILE A 158 3.90 -16.96 1.32
N MET A 159 4.30 -16.83 2.59
CA MET A 159 5.57 -16.23 2.97
C MET A 159 6.77 -17.01 2.41
N LEU A 160 6.75 -18.34 2.53
CA LEU A 160 7.79 -19.21 2.01
C LEU A 160 7.91 -19.09 0.49
N ILE A 161 6.81 -19.19 -0.24
CA ILE A 161 6.77 -19.03 -1.70
C ILE A 161 7.31 -17.64 -2.09
N THR A 162 6.88 -16.60 -1.37
CA THR A 162 7.37 -15.23 -1.61
C THR A 162 8.88 -15.15 -1.44
N CYS A 163 9.43 -15.58 -0.30
CA CYS A 163 10.86 -15.53 -0.02
C CYS A 163 11.70 -16.38 -0.98
N LEU A 164 11.20 -17.57 -1.39
CA LEU A 164 11.87 -18.42 -2.36
C LEU A 164 11.93 -17.78 -3.76
N ILE A 165 10.86 -17.08 -4.14
CA ILE A 165 10.80 -16.36 -5.41
C ILE A 165 11.65 -15.09 -5.36
N THR A 166 11.43 -14.22 -4.38
CA THR A 166 12.10 -12.91 -4.30
C THR A 166 13.56 -12.98 -3.87
N GLY A 167 13.98 -14.07 -3.23
CA GLY A 167 15.38 -14.31 -2.86
C GLY A 167 16.11 -15.17 -3.89
N PRO A 168 16.17 -16.52 -3.71
CA PRO A 168 16.96 -17.41 -4.56
C PRO A 168 16.65 -17.32 -6.05
N LEU A 169 15.37 -17.33 -6.45
CA LEU A 169 14.99 -17.33 -7.87
C LEU A 169 15.33 -15.99 -8.54
N TYR A 170 14.98 -14.87 -7.92
CA TYR A 170 15.32 -13.55 -8.44
C TYR A 170 16.84 -13.36 -8.55
N LYS A 171 17.61 -13.79 -7.55
CA LYS A 171 19.08 -13.77 -7.60
C LYS A 171 19.63 -14.58 -8.79
N ARG A 172 19.09 -15.79 -9.04
CA ARG A 172 19.47 -16.62 -10.20
C ARG A 172 19.11 -15.99 -11.54
N LEU A 173 18.05 -15.20 -11.58
CA LEU A 173 17.59 -14.47 -12.77
C LEU A 173 18.28 -13.11 -12.93
N GLY A 174 19.26 -12.76 -12.08
CA GLY A 174 19.93 -11.45 -12.12
C GLY A 174 19.03 -10.28 -11.71
N VAL A 175 17.94 -10.54 -11.00
CA VAL A 175 17.07 -9.49 -10.45
C VAL A 175 17.65 -9.07 -9.10
N GLU A 176 18.27 -7.90 -9.07
CA GLU A 176 18.88 -7.36 -7.85
C GLU A 176 17.83 -6.81 -6.88
N SER A 177 18.06 -7.05 -5.59
CA SER A 177 17.29 -6.40 -4.51
C SER A 177 17.82 -4.99 -4.29
N SER A 178 16.97 -3.98 -4.42
CA SER A 178 17.31 -2.60 -4.13
C SER A 178 17.24 -2.30 -2.62
N PHE A 179 18.36 -2.48 -1.91
CA PHE A 179 18.44 -2.20 -0.47
C PHE A 179 18.17 -0.71 -0.18
N GLU A 180 18.65 0.18 -1.05
CA GLU A 180 18.40 1.62 -1.03
C GLU A 180 16.91 1.99 -1.06
N GLU A 181 16.06 1.16 -1.67
CA GLU A 181 14.60 1.34 -1.68
C GLU A 181 13.94 0.94 -0.35
N SER A 182 14.64 0.18 0.50
CA SER A 182 14.14 -0.25 1.82
C SER A 182 14.57 0.65 2.98
N VAL A 183 15.54 1.54 2.75
CA VAL A 183 16.14 2.41 3.78
C VAL A 183 15.91 3.90 3.51
N GLY A 184 14.81 4.26 2.83
CA GLY A 184 14.51 5.63 2.44
C GLY A 184 14.50 6.63 3.61
N ILE A 185 13.84 6.31 4.73
CA ILE A 185 13.84 7.17 5.92
C ILE A 185 15.23 7.23 6.58
N PRO A 186 15.90 6.10 6.89
CA PRO A 186 17.27 6.11 7.41
C PRO A 186 18.25 6.93 6.56
N LEU A 187 18.21 6.78 5.24
CA LEU A 187 19.04 7.53 4.31
C LEU A 187 18.75 9.03 4.36
N ASN A 188 17.47 9.42 4.37
CA ASN A 188 17.09 10.84 4.46
C ASN A 188 17.47 11.46 5.82
N GLN A 189 17.40 10.71 6.91
CA GLN A 189 17.83 11.17 8.23
C GLN A 189 19.35 11.44 8.29
N MET A 190 20.17 10.54 7.77
CA MET A 190 21.61 10.77 7.67
C MET A 190 21.94 11.93 6.72
N ALA A 191 21.27 12.00 5.57
CA ALA A 191 21.42 13.12 4.64
C ALA A 191 21.05 14.46 5.26
N ARG A 192 20.04 14.49 6.13
CA ARG A 192 19.67 15.67 6.92
C ARG A 192 20.81 16.08 7.85
N VAL A 193 21.37 15.13 8.61
CA VAL A 193 22.48 15.43 9.52
C VAL A 193 23.68 16.00 8.75
N ALA A 194 24.04 15.39 7.62
CA ALA A 194 25.11 15.91 6.76
C ALA A 194 24.80 17.31 6.20
N ALA A 195 23.58 17.55 5.73
CA ALA A 195 23.17 18.84 5.13
C ALA A 195 23.10 20.00 6.14
N TYR A 196 22.90 19.71 7.42
CA TYR A 196 22.83 20.71 8.50
C TYR A 196 24.06 20.68 9.42
N GLU A 197 25.15 20.04 9.00
CA GLU A 197 26.42 19.98 9.75
C GLU A 197 26.22 19.48 11.20
N GLY A 198 25.39 18.44 11.36
CA GLY A 198 25.16 17.80 12.66
C GLY A 198 26.37 16.99 13.15
N ASN A 199 26.25 16.44 14.36
CA ASN A 199 27.37 15.81 15.05
C ASN A 199 27.71 14.42 14.49
N CYS A 200 28.86 14.31 13.83
CA CYS A 200 29.45 13.05 13.36
C CYS A 200 30.89 12.95 13.87
N ASN A 201 31.41 11.72 14.03
CA ASN A 201 32.84 11.51 14.20
C ASN A 201 33.53 11.28 12.84
N ALA A 202 34.86 11.28 12.81
CA ALA A 202 35.62 11.14 11.57
C ALA A 202 35.25 9.89 10.75
N SER A 203 35.00 8.74 11.39
CA SER A 203 34.60 7.52 10.66
C SER A 203 33.18 7.60 10.07
N GLU A 204 32.26 8.29 10.75
CA GLU A 204 30.91 8.52 10.25
C GLU A 204 30.90 9.52 9.10
N GLU A 205 31.72 10.58 9.20
CA GLU A 205 31.92 11.55 8.11
C GLU A 205 32.55 10.88 6.89
N GLU A 206 33.57 10.04 7.08
CA GLU A 206 34.18 9.27 5.99
C GLU A 206 33.17 8.34 5.33
N PHE A 207 32.35 7.64 6.13
CA PHE A 207 31.26 6.81 5.61
C PHE A 207 30.26 7.63 4.77
N LEU A 208 29.80 8.78 5.30
CA LEU A 208 28.86 9.65 4.58
C LEU A 208 29.48 10.22 3.30
N ASN A 209 30.75 10.63 3.35
CA ASN A 209 31.50 11.11 2.19
C ASN A 209 31.69 10.03 1.13
N ARG A 210 31.82 8.77 1.56
CA ARG A 210 31.87 7.61 0.66
C ARG A 210 30.53 7.34 0.00
N LEU A 211 29.41 7.57 0.69
CA LEU A 211 28.08 7.47 0.09
C LEU A 211 27.84 8.54 -0.97
N MET A 212 28.23 9.78 -0.67
CA MET A 212 28.14 10.95 -1.54
C MET A 212 29.03 12.04 -0.96
N PRO A 213 29.74 12.86 -1.76
CA PRO A 213 30.59 13.92 -1.22
C PRO A 213 29.85 14.84 -0.24
N LEU A 214 30.46 15.15 0.90
CA LEU A 214 29.77 15.84 2.02
C LEU A 214 29.15 17.18 1.58
N GLU A 215 29.87 17.94 0.75
CA GLU A 215 29.43 19.21 0.17
C GLU A 215 28.17 19.12 -0.71
N LYS A 216 27.81 17.92 -1.20
CA LYS A 216 26.61 17.70 -2.03
C LYS A 216 25.34 17.48 -1.22
N TYR A 217 25.42 17.14 0.07
CA TYR A 217 24.22 16.87 0.86
C TYR A 217 23.33 18.10 1.02
N ALA A 218 23.90 19.30 1.21
CA ALA A 218 23.10 20.53 1.31
C ALA A 218 22.29 20.81 0.03
N GLU A 219 22.85 20.48 -1.14
CA GLU A 219 22.18 20.63 -2.43
C GLU A 219 21.12 19.55 -2.66
N ALA A 220 21.46 18.28 -2.39
CA ALA A 220 20.62 17.12 -2.69
C ALA A 220 19.48 16.94 -1.68
N TYR A 221 19.69 17.30 -0.41
CA TYR A 221 18.74 17.04 0.66
C TYR A 221 17.39 17.75 0.43
N ARG A 222 16.31 16.98 0.49
CA ARG A 222 14.94 17.49 0.56
C ARG A 222 14.23 16.85 1.76
N PRO A 223 13.60 17.63 2.65
CA PRO A 223 13.01 17.08 3.86
C PRO A 223 11.84 16.11 3.64
N CYS A 224 11.16 16.21 2.50
CA CYS A 224 9.94 15.45 2.20
C CYS A 224 10.14 14.35 1.15
N CYS A 225 11.38 14.13 0.68
CA CYS A 225 11.66 13.23 -0.43
C CYS A 225 13.11 12.76 -0.38
N VAL A 226 13.32 11.44 -0.33
CA VAL A 226 14.68 10.85 -0.37
C VAL A 226 15.25 10.75 -1.79
N ASP A 227 14.39 10.80 -2.81
CA ASP A 227 14.76 10.50 -4.19
C ASP A 227 15.89 11.40 -4.72
N ASN A 228 15.97 12.67 -4.31
CA ASN A 228 17.05 13.56 -4.73
C ASN A 228 18.44 13.14 -4.22
N VAL A 229 18.51 12.47 -3.06
CA VAL A 229 19.76 11.92 -2.54
C VAL A 229 20.03 10.57 -3.20
N LYS A 230 19.02 9.70 -3.23
CA LYS A 230 19.14 8.33 -3.74
C LYS A 230 19.46 8.27 -5.24
N TRP A 231 18.95 9.21 -6.04
CA TRP A 231 19.19 9.29 -7.48
C TRP A 231 20.20 10.37 -7.86
N HIS A 232 20.95 10.90 -6.89
CA HIS A 232 22.03 11.83 -7.17
C HIS A 232 23.13 11.11 -7.98
N SER A 233 23.75 11.80 -8.95
CA SER A 233 24.79 11.20 -9.80
C SER A 233 26.00 10.71 -9.01
N ASP A 234 26.31 11.39 -7.91
CA ASP A 234 27.45 11.10 -7.03
C ASP A 234 27.11 10.13 -5.89
N PHE A 235 25.89 9.58 -5.85
CA PHE A 235 25.49 8.63 -4.82
C PHE A 235 25.95 7.20 -5.15
N ASP A 236 26.81 6.63 -4.32
CA ASP A 236 27.35 5.28 -4.50
C ASP A 236 26.34 4.20 -4.06
N THR A 237 25.41 3.91 -4.97
CA THR A 237 24.37 2.90 -4.77
C THR A 237 24.97 1.49 -4.57
N ALA A 238 26.10 1.19 -5.21
CA ALA A 238 26.75 -0.11 -5.08
C ALA A 238 27.34 -0.29 -3.67
N TYR A 239 28.01 0.74 -3.16
CA TYR A 239 28.60 0.72 -1.83
C TYR A 239 27.54 0.50 -0.74
N VAL A 240 26.39 1.19 -0.79
CA VAL A 240 25.27 0.98 0.16
C VAL A 240 24.74 -0.45 0.12
N ARG A 241 24.68 -1.06 -1.06
CA ARG A 241 24.19 -2.43 -1.23
C ARG A 241 25.18 -3.47 -0.69
N GLU A 242 26.48 -3.20 -0.76
CA GLU A 242 27.53 -4.09 -0.25
C GLU A 242 27.73 -3.93 1.27
N HIS A 243 27.55 -2.72 1.82
CA HIS A 243 27.87 -2.35 3.20
C HIS A 243 26.62 -2.15 4.08
N LYS A 244 25.64 -3.06 4.01
CA LYS A 244 24.34 -2.91 4.69
C LYS A 244 24.44 -2.84 6.22
N GLU A 245 25.30 -3.67 6.81
CA GLU A 245 25.49 -3.70 8.26
C GLU A 245 26.18 -2.44 8.77
N GLU A 246 27.20 -1.98 8.04
CA GLU A 246 27.89 -0.72 8.31
C GLU A 246 26.94 0.47 8.17
N PHE A 247 26.09 0.49 7.14
CA PHE A 247 25.04 1.49 6.97
C PHE A 247 24.11 1.56 8.19
N LEU A 248 23.59 0.41 8.66
CA LEU A 248 22.69 0.39 9.81
C LEU A 248 23.39 0.80 11.11
N LYS A 249 24.66 0.43 11.27
CA LYS A 249 25.49 0.84 12.40
C LYS A 249 25.69 2.36 12.41
N ASN A 250 26.13 2.94 11.29
CA ASN A 250 26.30 4.39 11.17
C ASN A 250 24.99 5.14 11.34
N TRP A 251 23.89 4.66 10.73
CA TRP A 251 22.57 5.25 10.92
C TRP A 251 22.18 5.31 12.41
N LEU A 252 22.43 4.24 13.17
CA LEU A 252 22.13 4.21 14.59
C LEU A 252 23.04 5.17 15.39
N THR A 253 24.35 5.14 15.18
CA THR A 253 25.30 5.96 15.96
C THR A 253 25.16 7.45 15.67
N ILE A 254 25.01 7.83 14.39
CA ILE A 254 24.71 9.20 13.97
C ILE A 254 23.37 9.66 14.57
N GLY A 255 22.37 8.78 14.58
CA GLY A 255 21.04 9.08 15.15
C GLY A 255 21.05 9.35 16.64
N LEU A 256 21.81 8.56 17.40
CA LEU A 256 21.97 8.76 18.85
C LEU A 256 22.68 10.08 19.20
N LYS A 257 23.56 10.57 18.31
CA LYS A 257 24.22 11.89 18.45
C LYS A 257 23.33 13.04 18.01
N ASN A 258 22.37 12.79 17.10
CA ASN A 258 21.51 13.81 16.49
C ASN A 258 20.00 13.49 16.63
N PRO A 259 19.49 13.21 17.84
CA PRO A 259 18.12 12.71 18.03
C PRO A 259 17.07 13.71 17.53
N VAL A 260 17.29 15.02 17.71
CA VAL A 260 16.37 16.06 17.27
C VAL A 260 16.28 16.12 15.75
N GLU A 261 17.41 16.02 15.04
CA GLU A 261 17.41 16.04 13.57
C GLU A 261 16.79 14.76 13.00
N TYR A 262 17.01 13.61 13.65
CA TYR A 262 16.35 12.36 13.27
C TYR A 262 14.84 12.43 13.44
N ILE A 263 14.35 13.00 14.55
CA ILE A 263 12.91 13.20 14.77
C ILE A 263 12.33 14.15 13.73
N LYS A 264 12.97 15.31 13.47
CA LYS A 264 12.53 16.25 12.43
C LYS A 264 12.49 15.60 11.05
N GLY A 265 13.56 14.88 10.66
CA GLY A 265 13.65 14.18 9.38
C GLY A 265 12.55 13.12 9.24
N TRP A 266 12.32 12.31 10.28
CA TRP A 266 11.25 11.32 10.29
C TRP A 266 9.87 11.97 10.20
N SER A 267 9.61 13.03 10.96
CA SER A 267 8.34 13.76 10.91
C SER A 267 8.08 14.33 9.52
N LEU A 268 9.07 14.97 8.90
CA LEU A 268 8.94 15.54 7.56
C LEU A 268 8.77 14.47 6.47
N MET A 269 9.34 13.27 6.65
CA MET A 269 9.16 12.13 5.74
C MET A 269 7.86 11.36 5.91
N THR A 270 7.11 11.59 7.00
CA THR A 270 5.94 10.75 7.34
C THR A 270 4.67 11.52 7.66
N PHE A 271 4.73 12.84 7.88
CA PHE A 271 3.59 13.62 8.37
C PHE A 271 2.35 13.45 7.49
N GLY A 272 2.49 13.29 6.18
CA GLY A 272 1.35 13.08 5.28
C GLY A 272 0.51 11.85 5.60
N TYR A 273 1.07 10.86 6.30
CA TYR A 273 0.38 9.64 6.67
C TYR A 273 -0.32 9.71 8.04
N TRP A 274 -0.10 10.76 8.84
CA TRP A 274 -0.67 10.87 10.19
C TRP A 274 -1.17 12.27 10.59
N ALA A 275 -0.76 13.34 9.91
CA ALA A 275 -1.26 14.68 10.14
C ALA A 275 -2.65 14.85 9.52
N ALA A 276 -3.68 14.99 10.37
CA ALA A 276 -5.07 15.10 9.92
C ALA A 276 -5.45 16.49 9.40
N ASN A 277 -4.60 17.50 9.61
CA ASN A 277 -4.86 18.91 9.32
C ASN A 277 -4.14 19.43 8.06
N CYS A 278 -3.44 18.59 7.31
CA CYS A 278 -2.71 18.98 6.09
C CYS A 278 -3.53 18.62 4.84
N TRP A 279 -4.59 19.39 4.59
CA TRP A 279 -5.57 19.12 3.53
C TRP A 279 -5.05 19.39 2.13
N GLU A 280 -4.07 20.28 2.01
CA GLU A 280 -3.47 20.77 0.78
C GLU A 280 -2.89 19.62 -0.06
N PHE A 281 -2.37 18.58 0.62
CA PHE A 281 -1.81 17.40 -0.04
C PHE A 281 -2.87 16.49 -0.67
N ASN A 282 -4.13 16.56 -0.23
CA ASN A 282 -5.21 15.73 -0.76
C ASN A 282 -5.71 16.22 -2.13
N PHE A 283 -5.36 17.46 -2.52
CA PHE A 283 -5.63 18.01 -3.85
C PHE A 283 -4.48 17.66 -4.80
N GLN A 284 -4.51 16.44 -5.33
CA GLN A 284 -3.48 16.00 -6.27
C GLN A 284 -3.82 16.41 -7.71
N GLU A 285 -3.35 17.58 -8.08
CA GLU A 285 -3.45 18.07 -9.46
C GLU A 285 -2.59 17.26 -10.46
N ASN A 286 -1.52 16.62 -9.99
CA ASN A 286 -0.51 15.97 -10.85
C ASN A 286 -0.50 14.43 -10.77
N ASN A 287 -1.57 13.81 -10.26
CA ASN A 287 -1.62 12.35 -10.07
C ASN A 287 -1.69 11.54 -11.37
N LEU A 288 -2.35 12.11 -12.38
CA LEU A 288 -2.30 11.60 -13.75
C LEU A 288 -1.31 12.48 -14.53
N ALA A 289 -0.02 12.29 -14.28
CA ALA A 289 0.95 12.75 -15.25
C ALA A 289 0.71 11.98 -16.56
N PRO A 290 0.61 12.64 -17.72
CA PRO A 290 0.59 11.94 -18.99
C PRO A 290 1.82 11.03 -19.08
N VAL A 291 1.68 9.90 -19.79
CA VAL A 291 2.83 9.03 -20.07
C VAL A 291 3.90 9.91 -20.71
N HIS A 292 5.08 10.02 -20.08
CA HIS A 292 6.22 10.69 -20.68
C HIS A 292 6.47 10.07 -22.06
N ASP A 293 6.59 10.91 -23.08
CA ASP A 293 6.78 10.51 -24.48
C ASP A 293 5.63 9.65 -25.06
N ALA A 294 4.39 9.81 -24.56
CA ALA A 294 3.23 9.06 -25.05
C ALA A 294 3.12 9.07 -26.59
N GLU A 295 3.36 10.23 -27.20
CA GLU A 295 3.33 10.41 -28.66
C GLU A 295 4.43 9.59 -29.37
N ALA A 296 5.64 9.53 -28.80
CA ALA A 296 6.75 8.74 -29.35
C ALA A 296 6.44 7.23 -29.34
N TYR A 297 5.61 6.78 -28.40
CA TYR A 297 5.12 5.40 -28.31
C TYR A 297 3.77 5.16 -29.01
N GLY A 298 3.22 6.17 -29.71
CA GLY A 298 1.92 6.08 -30.39
C GLY A 298 0.73 5.90 -29.43
N ILE A 299 0.90 6.25 -28.15
CA ILE A 299 -0.14 6.20 -27.13
C ILE A 299 -0.93 7.50 -27.21
N ARG A 300 -2.26 7.40 -27.41
CA ARG A 300 -3.15 8.55 -27.54
C ARG A 300 -4.30 8.42 -26.54
N GLN A 301 -4.59 9.51 -25.83
CA GLN A 301 -5.77 9.60 -24.99
C GLN A 301 -6.92 10.17 -25.82
N TRP A 302 -8.03 9.44 -25.87
CA TRP A 302 -9.23 9.88 -26.59
C TRP A 302 -10.38 10.19 -25.64
N ASP A 303 -10.97 11.37 -25.78
CA ASP A 303 -12.23 11.70 -25.12
C ASP A 303 -13.38 11.19 -25.99
N VAL A 304 -13.83 9.97 -25.69
CA VAL A 304 -14.89 9.28 -26.45
C VAL A 304 -16.19 10.09 -26.45
N PHE A 305 -16.52 10.78 -25.35
CA PHE A 305 -17.72 11.59 -25.26
C PHE A 305 -17.62 12.84 -26.12
N SER A 306 -16.47 13.53 -26.09
CA SER A 306 -16.22 14.65 -26.98
C SER A 306 -16.27 14.24 -28.45
N PHE A 307 -15.74 13.05 -28.78
CA PHE A 307 -15.75 12.53 -30.15
C PHE A 307 -17.17 12.19 -30.63
N LEU A 308 -17.98 11.53 -29.80
CA LEU A 308 -19.32 11.08 -30.18
C LEU A 308 -20.39 12.17 -30.09
N SER A 309 -20.29 13.08 -29.12
CA SER A 309 -21.36 14.04 -28.78
C SER A 309 -20.95 15.51 -28.97
N GLY A 310 -19.69 15.78 -29.34
CA GLY A 310 -19.13 17.13 -29.40
C GLY A 310 -18.87 17.77 -28.03
N HIS A 311 -19.29 17.13 -26.94
CA HIS A 311 -19.18 17.66 -25.57
C HIS A 311 -18.35 16.72 -24.70
N SER A 312 -17.36 17.28 -24.00
CA SER A 312 -16.55 16.54 -23.03
C SER A 312 -17.27 16.46 -21.69
N LEU A 313 -17.25 15.29 -21.05
CA LEU A 313 -17.74 15.12 -19.69
C LEU A 313 -16.73 15.55 -18.61
N ARG A 314 -15.52 15.99 -18.98
CA ARG A 314 -14.46 16.37 -18.03
C ARG A 314 -14.87 17.50 -17.06
N GLY A 315 -15.82 18.35 -17.45
CA GLY A 315 -16.37 19.38 -16.56
C GLY A 315 -17.29 18.83 -15.47
N LEU A 316 -18.00 17.73 -15.74
CA LEU A 316 -18.88 17.05 -14.78
C LEU A 316 -18.11 16.02 -13.93
N LEU A 317 -17.11 15.37 -14.53
CA LEU A 317 -16.27 14.36 -13.91
C LEU A 317 -14.80 14.81 -13.99
N PRO A 318 -14.38 15.71 -13.09
CA PRO A 318 -13.02 16.24 -13.14
C PRO A 318 -12.02 15.11 -12.84
N LEU A 319 -10.97 15.04 -13.66
CA LEU A 319 -9.84 14.12 -13.46
C LEU A 319 -8.95 14.52 -12.27
N LYS A 320 -9.19 15.71 -11.73
CA LYS A 320 -8.58 16.23 -10.50
C LYS A 320 -9.68 16.31 -9.45
N GLY A 321 -9.43 15.80 -8.25
CA GLY A 321 -10.41 15.85 -7.18
C GLY A 321 -9.81 15.50 -5.84
N ALA A 322 -10.40 16.04 -4.77
CA ALA A 322 -10.04 15.69 -3.42
C ALA A 322 -10.44 14.25 -3.12
N ALA A 323 -9.50 13.44 -2.64
CA ALA A 323 -9.80 12.16 -2.02
C ALA A 323 -10.00 12.35 -0.50
N ALA A 324 -10.65 11.37 0.14
CA ALA A 324 -10.63 11.29 1.59
C ALA A 324 -9.18 11.25 2.07
N ALA A 325 -8.83 12.13 3.01
CA ALA A 325 -7.47 12.23 3.53
C ALA A 325 -7.03 10.89 4.14
N PRO A 326 -5.97 10.23 3.65
CA PRO A 326 -5.55 8.93 4.17
C PRO A 326 -5.26 8.94 5.66
N ALA A 327 -4.66 10.03 6.16
CA ALA A 327 -4.42 10.24 7.58
C ALA A 327 -5.72 10.25 8.39
N LEU A 328 -6.76 10.98 7.93
CA LEU A 328 -8.05 11.03 8.61
C LEU A 328 -8.72 9.65 8.67
N VAL A 329 -8.73 8.93 7.54
CA VAL A 329 -9.32 7.60 7.48
C VAL A 329 -8.53 6.62 8.36
N MET A 330 -7.21 6.73 8.41
CA MET A 330 -6.37 5.94 9.32
C MET A 330 -6.71 6.24 10.79
N TRP A 331 -6.85 7.51 11.16
CA TRP A 331 -7.30 7.88 12.51
C TRP A 331 -8.67 7.29 12.83
N LEU A 332 -9.65 7.37 11.91
CA LEU A 332 -10.96 6.74 12.09
C LEU A 332 -10.87 5.22 12.27
N MET A 333 -9.96 4.54 11.55
CA MET A 333 -9.69 3.11 11.78
C MET A 333 -9.13 2.84 13.18
N LEU A 334 -8.17 3.65 13.65
CA LEU A 334 -7.59 3.51 14.99
C LEU A 334 -8.64 3.77 16.09
N PHE A 335 -9.49 4.78 15.90
CA PHE A 335 -10.64 5.02 16.79
C PHE A 335 -11.65 3.87 16.76
N ALA A 336 -11.94 3.30 15.59
CA ALA A 336 -12.79 2.12 15.48
C ALA A 336 -12.19 0.92 16.22
N CYS A 337 -10.89 0.66 16.08
CA CYS A 337 -10.19 -0.35 16.87
C CYS A 337 -10.32 -0.11 18.38
N ALA A 338 -10.07 1.12 18.83
CA ALA A 338 -10.19 1.48 20.25
C ALA A 338 -11.61 1.24 20.77
N ALA A 339 -12.64 1.70 20.03
CA ALA A 339 -14.03 1.48 20.37
C ALA A 339 -14.38 -0.01 20.45
N LEU A 340 -13.97 -0.82 19.47
CA LEU A 340 -14.18 -2.27 19.46
C LEU A 340 -13.48 -2.97 20.64
N ILE A 341 -12.29 -2.52 21.03
CA ILE A 341 -11.59 -3.04 22.21
C ILE A 341 -12.36 -2.69 23.49
N CYS A 342 -12.84 -1.45 23.63
CA CYS A 342 -13.68 -1.03 24.76
C CYS A 342 -14.98 -1.84 24.83
N GLU A 343 -15.57 -2.19 23.69
CA GLU A 343 -16.76 -3.05 23.59
C GLU A 343 -16.46 -4.55 23.75
N ARG A 344 -15.21 -4.95 24.03
CA ARG A 344 -14.75 -6.35 24.10
C ARG A 344 -14.94 -7.14 22.80
N ARG A 345 -15.07 -6.44 21.66
CA ARG A 345 -15.17 -6.96 20.30
C ARG A 345 -13.81 -6.90 19.58
N THR A 346 -12.71 -7.11 20.31
CA THR A 346 -11.33 -7.01 19.82
C THR A 346 -11.07 -7.84 18.56
N ALA A 347 -11.79 -8.95 18.39
CA ALA A 347 -11.77 -9.81 17.22
C ALA A 347 -12.00 -9.04 15.90
N GLU A 348 -12.87 -8.03 15.93
CA GLU A 348 -13.29 -7.28 14.74
C GLU A 348 -12.19 -6.35 14.24
N CYS A 349 -11.22 -6.01 15.09
CA CYS A 349 -10.04 -5.24 14.71
C CYS A 349 -9.22 -5.94 13.61
N ALA A 350 -9.38 -7.26 13.43
CA ALA A 350 -8.70 -8.03 12.39
C ALA A 350 -8.90 -7.44 10.97
N VAL A 351 -10.05 -6.81 10.72
CA VAL A 351 -10.35 -6.17 9.43
C VAL A 351 -9.48 -4.93 9.16
N PHE A 352 -8.88 -4.31 10.17
CA PHE A 352 -8.04 -3.13 9.99
C PHE A 352 -6.55 -3.46 9.97
N LEU A 353 -6.15 -4.66 10.43
CA LEU A 353 -4.74 -5.05 10.57
C LEU A 353 -3.93 -4.92 9.27
N PRO A 354 -4.41 -5.31 8.07
CA PRO A 354 -3.61 -5.14 6.86
C PRO A 354 -3.38 -3.66 6.50
N CYS A 355 -4.37 -2.79 6.71
CA CYS A 355 -4.21 -1.35 6.46
C CYS A 355 -3.28 -0.70 7.48
N ILE A 356 -3.39 -1.07 8.75
CA ILE A 356 -2.45 -0.64 9.81
C ILE A 356 -1.04 -1.14 9.49
N GLY A 357 -0.88 -2.39 9.06
CA GLY A 357 0.40 -2.94 8.63
C GLY A 357 1.01 -2.14 7.48
N ALA A 358 0.22 -1.79 6.46
CA ALA A 358 0.67 -0.95 5.36
C ALA A 358 1.13 0.43 5.86
N TRP A 359 0.35 1.06 6.74
CA TRP A 359 0.71 2.34 7.36
C TRP A 359 2.01 2.26 8.16
N LEU A 360 2.17 1.25 9.02
CA LEU A 360 3.39 1.03 9.80
C LEU A 360 4.63 0.87 8.90
N THR A 361 4.51 0.17 7.76
CA THR A 361 5.64 0.07 6.82
C THR A 361 6.04 1.42 6.22
N LEU A 362 5.09 2.33 6.00
CA LEU A 362 5.37 3.68 5.52
C LEU A 362 6.05 4.54 6.59
N LEU A 363 5.68 4.38 7.86
CA LEU A 363 6.33 5.10 8.96
C LEU A 363 7.81 4.70 9.15
N ILE A 364 8.22 3.55 8.61
CA ILE A 364 9.59 3.02 8.73
C ILE A 364 10.41 3.29 7.46
N ALA A 365 9.80 3.21 6.28
CA ALA A 365 10.53 3.18 5.01
C ALA A 365 9.87 3.98 3.88
N SER A 366 9.06 5.00 4.18
CA SER A 366 8.46 5.81 3.12
C SER A 366 9.54 6.52 2.29
N PRO A 367 9.43 6.51 0.94
CA PRO A 367 10.32 7.29 0.07
C PRO A 367 9.91 8.78 -0.04
N TYR A 368 8.68 9.11 0.36
CA TYR A 368 8.07 10.41 0.13
C TYR A 368 7.11 10.79 1.26
N ALA A 369 7.05 12.07 1.62
CA ALA A 369 6.24 12.57 2.75
C ALA A 369 4.75 12.29 2.62
N TYR A 370 4.25 12.38 1.39
CA TYR A 370 2.85 12.14 1.08
C TYR A 370 2.65 11.80 -0.39
N TRP A 371 2.05 10.64 -0.65
CA TRP A 371 1.40 10.38 -1.93
C TRP A 371 0.24 9.43 -1.70
N LEU A 372 -0.97 9.81 -2.11
CA LEU A 372 -2.19 9.04 -1.86
C LEU A 372 -2.07 7.58 -2.32
N ARG A 373 -1.36 7.32 -3.43
CA ARG A 373 -1.15 5.97 -3.96
C ARG A 373 -0.57 4.98 -2.94
N TYR A 374 0.27 5.44 -2.01
CA TYR A 374 0.92 4.56 -1.03
C TYR A 374 -0.02 4.07 0.08
N LEU A 375 -1.06 4.84 0.37
CA LEU A 375 -2.06 4.52 1.41
C LEU A 375 -3.49 4.50 0.85
N LEU A 376 -3.63 4.28 -0.46
CA LEU A 376 -4.90 4.25 -1.19
C LEU A 376 -5.87 3.18 -0.65
N CYS A 377 -5.34 2.14 0.01
CA CYS A 377 -6.16 1.15 0.71
C CYS A 377 -7.12 1.77 1.73
N THR A 378 -6.77 2.91 2.33
CA THR A 378 -7.68 3.64 3.24
C THR A 378 -8.91 4.19 2.52
N ALA A 379 -8.74 4.74 1.31
CA ALA A 379 -9.87 5.19 0.49
C ALA A 379 -10.82 4.02 0.15
N TYR A 380 -10.27 2.85 -0.21
CA TYR A 380 -11.05 1.64 -0.45
C TYR A 380 -11.74 1.09 0.81
N MET A 381 -11.16 1.31 1.99
CA MET A 381 -11.73 0.83 3.24
C MET A 381 -12.69 1.83 3.89
N THR A 382 -12.82 3.04 3.37
CA THR A 382 -13.65 4.11 3.97
C THR A 382 -15.09 3.64 4.27
N PRO A 383 -15.82 2.97 3.34
CA PRO A 383 -17.16 2.48 3.62
C PRO A 383 -17.21 1.42 4.72
N ILE A 384 -16.16 0.59 4.85
CA ILE A 384 -16.04 -0.44 5.89
C ILE A 384 -15.83 0.21 7.27
N VAL A 385 -14.97 1.23 7.35
CA VAL A 385 -14.73 1.99 8.59
C VAL A 385 -16.01 2.65 9.08
N VAL A 386 -16.72 3.33 8.17
CA VAL A 386 -18.01 3.99 8.47
C VAL A 386 -19.05 2.96 8.93
N PHE A 387 -19.15 1.82 8.23
CA PHE A 387 -20.06 0.74 8.61
C PHE A 387 -19.76 0.21 10.02
N ILE A 388 -18.51 -0.08 10.35
CA ILE A 388 -18.15 -0.63 11.67
C ILE A 388 -18.40 0.39 12.80
N LEU A 389 -18.17 1.68 12.55
CA LEU A 389 -18.40 2.73 13.55
C LEU A 389 -19.89 3.01 13.80
N ILE A 390 -20.70 3.01 12.75
CA ILE A 390 -22.13 3.39 12.84
C ILE A 390 -23.01 2.17 13.13
N TYR A 391 -22.68 1.03 12.52
CA TYR A 391 -23.49 -0.17 12.58
C TYR A 391 -22.96 -1.08 13.68
N LYS A 392 -23.46 -0.88 14.91
CA LYS A 392 -23.35 -1.89 15.96
C LYS A 392 -24.16 -3.09 15.51
N GLY A 393 -23.50 -4.09 14.93
CA GLY A 393 -24.16 -5.29 14.45
C GLY A 393 -25.03 -5.88 15.56
N HIS A 394 -26.32 -6.09 15.27
CA HIS A 394 -27.06 -7.14 15.95
C HIS A 394 -26.27 -8.43 15.77
N GLU A 395 -25.91 -9.09 16.88
CA GLU A 395 -25.35 -10.44 16.83
C GLU A 395 -26.26 -11.29 15.92
N PRO A 396 -25.76 -11.83 14.79
CA PRO A 396 -26.50 -12.85 14.11
C PRO A 396 -26.58 -14.03 15.08
N GLU A 397 -27.81 -14.44 15.44
CA GLU A 397 -28.01 -15.62 16.26
C GLU A 397 -27.16 -16.78 15.72
N PRO A 398 -26.42 -17.49 16.58
CA PRO A 398 -25.65 -18.66 16.16
C PRO A 398 -26.62 -19.76 15.71
N GLY A 399 -26.97 -19.78 14.42
CA GLY A 399 -27.92 -20.73 13.85
C GLY A 399 -28.58 -20.31 12.54
N ALA A 400 -28.55 -19.05 12.15
CA ALA A 400 -29.19 -18.61 10.91
C ALA A 400 -28.35 -18.99 9.67
N ARG A 401 -28.60 -20.18 9.11
CA ARG A 401 -28.20 -20.51 7.74
C ARG A 401 -28.83 -19.50 6.76
N ARG A 402 -28.02 -18.70 6.08
CA ARG A 402 -28.34 -18.08 4.78
C ARG A 402 -27.12 -17.96 3.90
#